data_AF-A0A1M5YHK7-F1
#
_entry.id   AF-A0A1M5YHK7-F1
#
_cell.length_a   1.000
_cell.length_b   1.000
_cell.length_c   1.000
_cell.angle_alpha   90.00
_cell.angle_beta   90.00
_cell.angle_gamma   90.00
#
_symmetry.space_group_name_H-M   'P 1'
#
loop_
_entity.id
_entity.type
_entity.pdbx_description
1 polymer ?
#
loop_
_entity_poly.entity_id
_entity_poly.type
_entity_poly.pdbx_seq_one_letter_code
_entity_poly.pdbx_strand_id
1 'polypeptide(L)'
;MAVNLTTTYSPLIAERFKQQSFTDNYAGKKYTLDGSKSIVVYSVNKAVLNNYDRTLNPFSGGSRFGTIAELGDTTQTLQMTQDKSFTFSIDSGNKADQLNIKQCNEQLKSNWDEVCTPAIDMYRLGIWANGAGCGKAGSALTNSTAMTAIMTASAVLSNRLVPKKNRVLLISETAYINCKLSTELVGIPNLGQASIANGKVGTIDGMDVITVPDSYFPAGVYFIIKYVDATVDPLKLKVLRVQKNPLGIDGDVGECRFYHDSFVLDAKVNGIYVYGNSASMLDMPVVSGTASVTVACAGATAIRYTTDGTNPKTSETAATYASAVALSVGQTLRVYGSGAGYVSSPIAEFTRTV
;
A
#
# COMPACT_ATOMS: atom_id res chain seq x y z
N MET A 1 11.57 4.31 -66.18
CA MET A 1 11.80 5.47 -65.29
C MET A 1 10.95 5.27 -64.04
N ALA A 2 11.58 5.16 -62.88
CA ALA A 2 10.88 4.95 -61.62
C ALA A 2 10.25 6.29 -61.18
N VAL A 3 8.94 6.28 -60.93
CA VAL A 3 8.23 7.42 -60.34
C VAL A 3 8.49 7.35 -58.84
N ASN A 4 9.22 8.33 -58.31
CA ASN A 4 9.39 8.48 -56.86
C ASN A 4 8.06 8.95 -56.27
N LEU A 5 7.38 8.07 -55.55
CA LEU A 5 6.14 8.37 -54.85
C LEU A 5 6.45 9.03 -53.50
N THR A 6 5.79 10.14 -53.21
CA THR A 6 5.80 10.83 -51.91
C THR A 6 5.27 9.90 -50.82
N THR A 7 6.03 9.70 -49.75
CA THR A 7 5.59 8.97 -48.55
C THR A 7 4.54 9.80 -47.82
N THR A 8 3.28 9.38 -47.87
CA THR A 8 2.20 9.99 -47.06
C THR A 8 2.22 9.41 -45.65
N TYR A 9 2.31 10.26 -44.62
CA TYR A 9 2.17 9.85 -43.23
C TYR A 9 0.68 9.70 -42.85
N SER A 10 0.36 8.67 -42.07
CA SER A 10 -0.99 8.45 -41.52
C SER A 10 -1.42 9.66 -40.66
N PRO A 11 -2.68 10.12 -40.73
CA PRO A 11 -3.19 11.18 -39.86
C PRO A 11 -3.44 10.71 -38.41
N LEU A 12 -3.35 9.40 -38.15
CA LEU A 12 -3.59 8.81 -36.83
C LEU A 12 -2.28 8.45 -36.13
N ILE A 13 -2.17 8.82 -34.85
CA ILE A 13 -1.13 8.31 -33.94
C ILE A 13 -1.57 6.95 -33.41
N ALA A 14 -0.66 5.98 -33.41
CA ALA A 14 -0.85 4.74 -32.69
C ALA A 14 -0.69 4.99 -31.18
N GLU A 15 -1.81 5.09 -30.46
CA GLU A 15 -1.82 5.21 -29.00
C GLU A 15 -1.38 3.90 -28.33
N ARG A 16 -0.66 3.99 -27.21
CA ARG A 16 -0.38 2.81 -26.37
C ARG A 16 -1.62 2.46 -25.54
N PHE A 17 -1.63 1.27 -24.96
CA PHE A 17 -2.69 0.87 -24.04
C PHE A 17 -2.74 1.80 -22.83
N LYS A 18 -3.93 2.30 -22.49
CA LYS A 18 -4.20 3.13 -21.32
C LYS A 18 -5.22 2.46 -20.40
N GLN A 19 -4.98 2.51 -19.10
CA GLN A 19 -5.88 1.99 -18.07
C GLN A 19 -6.12 3.07 -17.02
N GLN A 20 -7.30 3.02 -16.38
CA GLN A 20 -7.57 3.86 -15.22
C GLN A 20 -6.76 3.38 -14.02
N SER A 21 -6.57 4.26 -13.03
CA SER A 21 -5.86 3.89 -11.79
C SER A 21 -6.55 2.73 -11.09
N PHE A 22 -5.76 1.73 -10.69
CA PHE A 22 -6.23 0.59 -9.91
C PHE A 22 -6.32 0.90 -8.41
N THR A 23 -5.56 1.89 -7.94
CA THR A 23 -5.42 2.18 -6.51
C THR A 23 -6.28 3.35 -6.03
N ASP A 24 -6.66 4.28 -6.91
CA ASP A 24 -7.21 5.57 -6.48
C ASP A 24 -8.57 5.47 -5.75
N ASN A 25 -9.43 4.54 -6.15
CA ASN A 25 -10.71 4.30 -5.46
C ASN A 25 -10.52 3.72 -4.06
N TYR A 26 -9.37 3.11 -3.80
CA TYR A 26 -9.04 2.43 -2.54
C TYR A 26 -7.98 3.18 -1.74
N ALA A 27 -7.57 4.36 -2.22
CA ALA A 27 -6.65 5.26 -1.54
C ALA A 27 -7.30 5.88 -0.30
N GLY A 28 -6.50 6.12 0.73
CA GLY A 28 -6.92 6.76 1.96
C GLY A 28 -7.06 8.27 1.77
N LYS A 29 -8.29 8.73 1.55
CA LYS A 29 -8.62 10.14 1.24
C LYS A 29 -9.06 10.97 2.47
N LYS A 30 -8.99 10.40 3.68
CA LYS A 30 -9.52 11.04 4.90
C LYS A 30 -8.71 12.24 5.39
N TYR A 31 -7.40 12.23 5.18
CA TYR A 31 -6.52 13.32 5.57
C TYR A 31 -6.01 14.01 4.30
N THR A 32 -6.22 15.33 4.21
CA THR A 32 -5.70 16.14 3.10
C THR A 32 -4.54 17.00 3.58
N LEU A 33 -3.53 17.15 2.73
CA LEU A 33 -2.31 17.93 3.00
C LEU A 33 -2.32 19.25 2.20
N ASP A 34 -3.48 19.91 2.18
CA ASP A 34 -3.65 21.15 1.45
C ASP A 34 -2.82 22.27 2.09
N GLY A 35 -1.99 22.94 1.30
CA GLY A 35 -1.13 24.04 1.78
C GLY A 35 0.09 23.64 2.63
N SER A 36 0.20 22.40 3.14
CA SER A 36 1.32 21.95 4.00
C SER A 36 2.07 20.74 3.43
N LYS A 37 3.40 20.70 3.57
CA LYS A 37 4.24 19.54 3.15
C LYS A 37 4.05 18.32 4.05
N SER A 38 3.56 18.53 5.27
CA SER A 38 3.45 17.51 6.31
C SER A 38 2.18 17.66 7.13
N ILE A 39 1.67 16.53 7.62
CA ILE A 39 0.59 16.47 8.61
C ILE A 39 1.04 15.65 9.81
N VAL A 40 0.63 16.06 11.01
CA VAL A 40 0.81 15.29 12.24
C VAL A 40 -0.54 14.66 12.60
N VAL A 41 -0.57 13.34 12.70
CA VAL A 41 -1.77 12.59 13.08
C VAL A 41 -1.65 12.15 14.54
N TYR A 42 -2.64 12.51 15.35
CA TYR A 42 -2.75 12.08 16.74
C TYR A 42 -3.51 10.76 16.84
N SER A 43 -3.04 9.88 17.73
CA SER A 43 -3.74 8.66 18.13
C SER A 43 -3.81 8.61 19.66
N VAL A 44 -5.03 8.56 20.19
CA VAL A 44 -5.28 8.53 21.64
C VAL A 44 -5.10 7.10 22.15
N ASN A 45 -4.39 6.93 23.27
CA ASN A 45 -4.22 5.63 23.90
C ASN A 45 -5.57 5.14 24.47
N LYS A 46 -5.67 3.83 24.72
CA LYS A 46 -6.86 3.24 25.34
C LYS A 46 -6.68 3.14 26.84
N ALA A 47 -7.72 3.45 27.61
CA ALA A 47 -7.75 3.18 29.05
C ALA A 47 -7.73 1.67 29.31
N VAL A 48 -7.11 1.27 30.41
CA VAL A 48 -7.07 -0.15 30.84
C VAL A 48 -8.45 -0.55 31.35
N LEU A 49 -8.91 -1.74 30.95
CA LEU A 49 -10.15 -2.31 31.46
C LEU A 49 -9.87 -2.97 32.82
N ASN A 50 -10.62 -2.57 33.85
CA ASN A 50 -10.59 -3.19 35.17
C ASN A 50 -12.01 -3.46 35.69
N ASN A 51 -12.10 -4.32 36.71
CA ASN A 51 -13.36 -4.60 37.37
C ASN A 51 -13.81 -3.39 38.20
N TYR A 52 -15.12 -3.14 38.20
CA TYR A 52 -15.72 -2.10 39.02
C TYR A 52 -15.85 -2.56 40.47
N ASP A 53 -15.33 -1.79 41.42
CA ASP A 53 -15.42 -2.12 42.84
C ASP A 53 -16.65 -1.43 43.47
N ARG A 54 -17.72 -2.22 43.67
CA ARG A 54 -18.95 -1.75 44.33
C ARG A 54 -18.79 -1.50 45.83
N THR A 55 -17.78 -2.09 46.46
CA THR A 55 -17.57 -2.07 47.91
C THR A 55 -16.68 -0.93 48.37
N LEU A 56 -15.87 -0.37 47.45
CA LEU A 56 -15.00 0.76 47.73
C LEU A 56 -15.82 2.02 48.09
N ASN A 57 -15.41 2.73 49.14
CA ASN A 57 -15.96 4.04 49.47
C ASN A 57 -15.27 5.12 48.60
N PRO A 58 -16.00 5.80 47.69
CA PRO A 58 -15.39 6.75 46.77
C PRO A 58 -14.88 8.03 47.44
N PHE A 59 -15.22 8.26 48.71
CA PHE A 59 -14.87 9.48 49.45
C PHE A 59 -13.67 9.30 50.39
N SER A 60 -13.16 8.07 50.56
CA SER A 60 -11.98 7.80 51.41
C SER A 60 -11.02 6.73 50.87
N GLY A 61 -11.33 6.09 49.74
CA GLY A 61 -10.56 4.94 49.20
C GLY A 61 -10.18 5.02 47.72
N GLY A 62 -10.39 6.16 47.04
CA GLY A 62 -10.14 6.31 45.60
C GLY A 62 -11.38 6.08 44.73
N SER A 63 -11.18 5.85 43.43
CA SER A 63 -12.30 5.68 42.48
C SER A 63 -12.73 4.21 42.37
N ARG A 64 -14.05 3.96 42.40
CA ARG A 64 -14.65 2.64 42.15
C ARG A 64 -14.35 2.07 40.77
N PHE A 65 -13.95 2.94 39.85
CA PHE A 65 -13.55 2.60 38.49
C PHE A 65 -12.05 2.29 38.37
N GLY A 66 -11.29 2.27 39.46
CA GLY A 66 -9.83 2.05 39.46
C GLY A 66 -9.02 3.33 39.62
N THR A 67 -7.69 3.22 39.60
CA THR A 67 -6.79 4.39 39.71
C THR A 67 -6.97 5.32 38.52
N ILE A 68 -7.26 6.59 38.79
CA ILE A 68 -7.37 7.62 37.76
C ILE A 68 -5.96 7.92 37.23
N ALA A 69 -5.76 7.77 35.94
CA ALA A 69 -4.56 8.14 35.23
C ALA A 69 -4.94 8.97 33.99
N GLU A 70 -4.07 9.91 33.62
CA GLU A 70 -4.27 10.73 32.42
C GLU A 70 -4.20 9.86 31.15
N LEU A 71 -5.08 10.17 30.19
CA LEU A 71 -5.13 9.46 28.92
C LEU A 71 -4.01 9.99 28.00
N GLY A 72 -2.97 9.19 27.79
CA GLY A 72 -1.88 9.56 26.89
C GLY A 72 -2.26 9.52 25.41
N ASP A 73 -1.41 10.09 24.58
CA ASP A 73 -1.52 10.10 23.12
C ASP A 73 -0.17 9.82 22.45
N THR A 74 -0.22 9.54 21.15
CA THR A 74 0.94 9.32 20.29
C THR A 74 0.77 10.12 18.99
N THR A 75 1.87 10.58 18.42
CA THR A 75 1.87 11.37 17.19
C THR A 75 2.63 10.65 16.08
N GLN A 76 2.13 10.81 14.85
CA GLN A 76 2.79 10.32 13.64
C GLN A 76 2.92 11.47 12.64
N THR A 77 4.16 11.85 12.31
CA THR A 77 4.44 12.89 11.31
C THR A 77 4.55 12.27 9.93
N LEU A 78 3.68 12.69 9.00
CA LEU A 78 3.66 12.25 7.62
C LEU A 78 4.15 13.39 6.73
N GLN A 79 5.27 13.22 6.05
CA GLN A 79 5.88 14.26 5.19
C GLN A 79 5.95 13.78 3.74
N MET A 80 5.39 14.57 2.82
CA MET A 80 5.43 14.24 1.39
C MET A 80 6.85 14.40 0.82
N THR A 81 7.23 13.50 -0.08
CA THR A 81 8.57 13.45 -0.69
C THR A 81 8.54 13.36 -2.22
N GLN A 82 7.49 12.81 -2.83
CA GLN A 82 7.45 12.56 -4.27
C GLN A 82 6.92 13.75 -5.08
N ASP A 83 7.77 14.76 -5.30
CA ASP A 83 7.51 15.85 -6.24
C ASP A 83 8.06 15.48 -7.63
N LYS A 84 7.17 15.20 -8.58
CA LYS A 84 7.53 14.71 -9.91
C LYS A 84 7.03 15.67 -10.99
N SER A 85 7.77 15.74 -12.09
CA SER A 85 7.43 16.59 -13.23
C SER A 85 7.93 15.98 -14.54
N PHE A 86 7.34 16.43 -15.64
CA PHE A 86 7.87 16.22 -16.98
C PHE A 86 7.52 17.42 -17.86
N THR A 87 8.30 17.62 -18.92
CA THR A 87 8.03 18.63 -19.94
C THR A 87 8.43 18.12 -21.31
N PHE A 88 7.78 18.62 -22.34
CA PHE A 88 8.14 18.37 -23.73
C PHE A 88 7.76 19.59 -24.59
N SER A 89 8.46 19.77 -25.70
CA SER A 89 8.15 20.82 -26.68
C SER A 89 7.77 20.21 -28.03
N ILE A 90 6.95 20.96 -28.77
CA ILE A 90 6.59 20.68 -30.15
C ILE A 90 6.88 21.94 -30.94
N ASP A 91 8.01 21.92 -31.64
CA ASP A 91 8.49 23.01 -32.49
C ASP A 91 7.52 23.31 -33.64
N SER A 92 7.37 24.60 -33.97
CA SER A 92 6.45 25.10 -35.00
C SER A 92 6.77 24.57 -36.40
N GLY A 93 8.05 24.43 -36.77
CA GLY A 93 8.47 23.87 -38.05
C GLY A 93 8.15 22.38 -38.15
N ASN A 94 8.50 21.62 -37.12
CA ASN A 94 8.15 20.19 -37.05
C ASN A 94 6.63 19.96 -37.05
N LYS A 95 5.87 20.84 -36.40
CA LYS A 95 4.41 20.81 -36.41
C LYS A 95 3.84 21.02 -37.81
N ALA A 96 4.39 21.96 -38.58
CA ALA A 96 3.97 22.20 -39.96
C ALA A 96 4.31 21.00 -40.86
N ASP A 97 5.53 20.46 -40.76
CA ASP A 97 6.01 19.34 -41.57
C ASP A 97 5.27 18.02 -41.23
N GLN A 98 4.76 17.88 -40.00
CA GLN A 98 4.02 16.71 -39.52
C GLN A 98 2.50 16.94 -39.47
N LEU A 99 1.98 17.96 -40.17
CA LEU A 99 0.54 18.27 -40.25
C LEU A 99 -0.16 18.35 -38.89
N ASN A 100 0.54 18.79 -37.85
CA ASN A 100 0.06 18.91 -36.47
C ASN A 100 -0.56 17.61 -35.90
N ILE A 101 -0.07 16.45 -36.33
CA ILE A 101 -0.55 15.14 -35.85
C ILE A 101 -0.33 15.00 -34.33
N LYS A 102 0.76 15.56 -33.80
CA LYS A 102 1.09 15.54 -32.35
C LYS A 102 0.49 16.74 -31.64
N GLN A 103 -0.81 16.72 -31.34
CA GLN A 103 -1.39 17.82 -30.56
C GLN A 103 -0.84 17.83 -29.13
N CYS A 104 -0.28 18.96 -28.70
CA CYS A 104 0.38 19.07 -27.39
C CYS A 104 -0.55 18.70 -26.22
N ASN A 105 -1.84 19.09 -26.27
CA ASN A 105 -2.83 18.72 -25.23
C ASN A 105 -3.06 17.21 -25.15
N GLU A 106 -3.15 16.53 -26.30
CA GLU A 106 -3.40 15.09 -26.37
C GLU A 106 -2.18 14.30 -25.89
N GLN A 107 -0.98 14.73 -26.29
CA GLN A 107 0.28 14.13 -25.81
C GLN A 107 0.48 14.34 -24.31
N LEU A 108 0.05 15.50 -23.77
CA LEU A 108 0.10 15.76 -22.33
C LEU A 108 -0.83 14.81 -21.56
N LYS A 109 -2.04 14.58 -22.07
CA LYS A 109 -2.99 13.64 -21.46
C LYS A 109 -2.54 12.19 -21.59
N SER A 110 -2.04 11.77 -22.76
CA SER A 110 -1.48 10.44 -22.98
C SER A 110 -0.32 10.15 -22.02
N ASN A 111 0.62 11.08 -21.84
CA ASN A 111 1.69 10.93 -20.85
C ASN A 111 1.17 10.83 -19.40
N TRP A 112 0.09 11.54 -19.06
CA TRP A 112 -0.52 11.41 -17.74
C TRP A 112 -1.11 10.00 -17.53
N ASP A 113 -1.86 9.50 -18.51
CA ASP A 113 -2.54 8.21 -18.42
C ASP A 113 -1.55 7.03 -18.53
N GLU A 114 -0.49 7.15 -19.33
CA GLU A 114 0.45 6.06 -19.64
C GLU A 114 1.68 6.00 -18.73
N VAL A 115 2.09 7.13 -18.13
CA VAL A 115 3.33 7.20 -17.33
C VAL A 115 3.05 7.62 -15.90
N CYS A 116 2.30 8.71 -15.71
CA CYS A 116 2.11 9.28 -14.37
C CYS A 116 1.18 8.41 -13.52
N THR A 117 0.04 8.00 -14.07
CA THR A 117 -0.94 7.17 -13.35
C THR A 117 -0.36 5.82 -12.92
N PRO A 118 0.33 5.06 -13.81
CA PRO A 118 1.01 3.82 -13.41
C PRO A 118 2.10 4.04 -12.36
N ALA A 119 2.90 5.10 -12.49
CA ALA A 119 3.96 5.40 -11.52
C ALA A 119 3.40 5.67 -10.11
N ILE A 120 2.26 6.36 -10.01
CA ILE A 120 1.58 6.61 -8.73
C ILE A 120 1.03 5.31 -8.14
N ASP A 121 0.40 4.46 -8.95
CA ASP A 121 -0.14 3.16 -8.50
C ASP A 121 0.96 2.22 -8.01
N MET A 122 2.05 2.07 -8.77
CA MET A 122 3.23 1.30 -8.39
C MET A 122 3.82 1.77 -7.06
N TYR A 123 3.95 3.10 -6.90
CA TYR A 123 4.45 3.68 -5.67
C TYR A 123 3.56 3.34 -4.48
N ARG A 124 2.24 3.52 -4.60
CA ARG A 124 1.27 3.20 -3.55
C ARG A 124 1.32 1.72 -3.16
N LEU A 125 1.30 0.81 -4.13
CA LEU A 125 1.40 -0.64 -3.87
C LEU A 125 2.71 -0.99 -3.17
N GLY A 126 3.82 -0.35 -3.55
CA GLY A 126 5.11 -0.49 -2.88
C GLY A 126 5.11 -0.04 -1.44
N ILE A 127 4.54 1.14 -1.15
CA ILE A 127 4.42 1.65 0.23
C ILE A 127 3.48 0.77 1.06
N TRP A 128 2.33 0.39 0.51
CA TRP A 128 1.37 -0.47 1.23
C TRP A 128 1.97 -1.83 1.55
N ALA A 129 2.71 -2.42 0.61
CA ALA A 129 3.39 -3.70 0.83
C ALA A 129 4.45 -3.61 1.93
N ASN A 130 5.31 -2.59 1.88
CA ASN A 130 6.38 -2.42 2.85
C ASN A 130 5.88 -1.94 4.22
N GLY A 131 4.80 -1.17 4.25
CA GLY A 131 4.19 -0.65 5.48
C GLY A 131 3.23 -1.62 6.17
N ALA A 132 2.94 -2.78 5.58
CA ALA A 132 1.96 -3.71 6.12
C ALA A 132 2.34 -4.24 7.51
N GLY A 133 1.38 -4.25 8.44
CA GLY A 133 1.55 -4.85 9.78
C GLY A 133 1.37 -6.37 9.76
N CYS A 134 0.52 -6.87 8.85
CA CYS A 134 0.25 -8.29 8.69
C CYS A 134 0.77 -8.80 7.35
N GLY A 135 1.09 -10.08 7.28
CA GLY A 135 1.43 -10.72 6.02
C GLY A 135 2.06 -12.08 6.24
N LYS A 136 2.42 -12.72 5.13
CA LYS A 136 3.11 -14.01 5.11
C LYS A 136 3.98 -14.07 3.87
N ALA A 137 5.25 -14.40 4.07
CA ALA A 137 6.09 -14.82 2.96
C ALA A 137 5.93 -16.34 2.80
N GLY A 138 5.45 -16.77 1.64
CA GLY A 138 5.09 -18.16 1.38
C GLY A 138 5.46 -18.61 -0.03
N SER A 139 5.01 -19.80 -0.38
CA SER A 139 5.19 -20.36 -1.72
C SER A 139 4.25 -19.71 -2.74
N ALA A 140 4.58 -19.91 -4.02
CA ALA A 140 3.72 -19.51 -5.13
C ALA A 140 2.30 -20.07 -4.98
N LEU A 141 1.31 -19.25 -5.33
CA LEU A 141 -0.09 -19.66 -5.29
C LEU A 141 -0.39 -20.65 -6.41
N THR A 142 -1.14 -21.67 -6.06
CA THR A 142 -1.61 -22.72 -6.98
C THR A 142 -3.14 -22.78 -6.92
N ASN A 143 -3.76 -23.49 -7.87
CA ASN A 143 -5.21 -23.69 -7.90
C ASN A 143 -5.78 -24.23 -6.58
N SER A 144 -5.02 -25.06 -5.84
CA SER A 144 -5.45 -25.61 -4.54
C SER A 144 -5.19 -24.69 -3.35
N THR A 145 -4.29 -23.71 -3.45
CA THR A 145 -3.83 -22.90 -2.30
C THR A 145 -4.29 -21.45 -2.34
N ALA A 146 -4.64 -20.93 -3.52
CA ALA A 146 -4.96 -19.51 -3.69
C ALA A 146 -6.12 -19.03 -2.82
N MET A 147 -7.25 -19.75 -2.82
CA MET A 147 -8.43 -19.39 -2.04
C MET A 147 -8.18 -19.51 -0.54
N THR A 148 -7.56 -20.59 -0.09
CA THR A 148 -7.21 -20.79 1.32
C THR A 148 -6.27 -19.70 1.83
N ALA A 149 -5.29 -19.27 1.03
CA ALA A 149 -4.38 -18.19 1.39
C ALA A 149 -5.12 -16.85 1.59
N ILE A 150 -6.04 -16.50 0.70
CA ILE A 150 -6.87 -15.29 0.80
C ILE A 150 -7.79 -15.34 2.02
N MET A 151 -8.45 -16.48 2.26
CA MET A 151 -9.32 -16.65 3.43
C MET A 151 -8.54 -16.61 4.75
N THR A 152 -7.34 -17.21 4.78
CA THR A 152 -6.44 -17.15 5.93
C THR A 152 -6.01 -15.70 6.21
N ALA A 153 -5.66 -14.96 5.17
CA ALA A 153 -5.33 -13.53 5.29
C ALA A 153 -6.50 -12.72 5.84
N SER A 154 -7.72 -12.96 5.35
CA SER A 154 -8.94 -12.31 5.87
C SER A 154 -9.22 -12.67 7.34
N ALA A 155 -8.98 -13.93 7.74
CA ALA A 155 -9.11 -14.37 9.13
C ALA A 155 -8.10 -13.65 10.04
N VAL A 156 -6.84 -13.52 9.61
CA VAL A 156 -5.79 -12.79 10.34
C VAL A 156 -6.18 -11.33 10.59
N LEU A 157 -6.75 -10.65 9.59
CA LEU A 157 -7.26 -9.28 9.74
C LEU A 157 -8.46 -9.21 10.69
N SER A 158 -9.37 -10.17 10.60
CA SER A 158 -10.57 -10.24 11.45
C SER A 158 -10.21 -10.49 12.92
N ASN A 159 -9.21 -11.34 13.18
CA ASN A 159 -8.70 -11.60 14.53
C ASN A 159 -8.02 -10.36 15.16
N ARG A 160 -7.58 -9.41 14.32
CA ARG A 160 -7.09 -8.09 14.76
C ARG A 160 -8.18 -7.01 14.77
N LEU A 161 -9.45 -7.41 14.71
CA LEU A 161 -10.63 -6.54 14.77
C LEU A 161 -10.74 -5.54 13.61
N VAL A 162 -10.11 -5.83 12.46
CA VAL A 162 -10.26 -5.00 11.26
C VAL A 162 -11.65 -5.25 10.66
N PRO A 163 -12.48 -4.21 10.41
CA PRO A 163 -13.82 -4.39 9.86
C PRO A 163 -13.81 -5.13 8.52
N LYS A 164 -14.82 -5.99 8.25
CA LYS A 164 -14.99 -6.66 6.96
C LYS A 164 -15.39 -5.70 5.83
N LYS A 165 -16.27 -4.75 6.14
CA LYS A 165 -16.68 -3.70 5.21
C LYS A 165 -15.48 -2.83 4.84
N ASN A 166 -15.39 -2.39 3.57
CA ASN A 166 -14.30 -1.57 3.03
C ASN A 166 -12.92 -2.26 3.03
N ARG A 167 -12.88 -3.60 2.99
CA ARG A 167 -11.67 -4.33 2.59
C ARG A 167 -11.68 -4.55 1.08
N VAL A 168 -10.53 -4.34 0.46
CA VAL A 168 -10.29 -4.65 -0.96
C VAL A 168 -9.18 -5.69 -1.07
N LEU A 169 -9.34 -6.63 -1.99
CA LEU A 169 -8.31 -7.56 -2.40
C LEU A 169 -7.70 -7.08 -3.72
N LEU A 170 -6.46 -6.61 -3.68
CA LEU A 170 -5.67 -6.36 -4.89
C LEU A 170 -4.83 -7.59 -5.16
N ILE A 171 -5.00 -8.20 -6.33
CA ILE A 171 -4.32 -9.44 -6.70
C ILE A 171 -3.66 -9.29 -8.06
N SER A 172 -2.46 -9.85 -8.19
CA SER A 172 -1.73 -9.92 -9.46
C SER A 172 -2.52 -10.77 -10.48
N GLU A 173 -2.51 -10.39 -11.75
CA GLU A 173 -3.21 -11.12 -12.82
C GLU A 173 -2.80 -12.61 -12.84
N THR A 174 -1.50 -12.90 -12.70
CA THR A 174 -1.01 -14.28 -12.66
C THR A 174 -1.54 -15.06 -11.45
N ALA A 175 -1.60 -14.43 -10.27
CA ALA A 175 -2.19 -15.08 -9.09
C ALA A 175 -3.70 -15.26 -9.23
N TYR A 176 -4.39 -14.33 -9.87
CA TYR A 176 -5.85 -14.39 -10.03
C TYR A 176 -6.30 -15.52 -10.96
N ILE A 177 -5.48 -15.91 -11.94
CA ILE A 177 -5.73 -17.11 -12.76
C ILE A 177 -5.89 -18.35 -11.86
N ASN A 178 -5.03 -18.50 -10.86
CA ASN A 178 -5.10 -19.62 -9.92
C ASN A 178 -6.37 -19.58 -9.05
N CYS A 179 -6.86 -18.37 -8.71
CA CYS A 179 -8.15 -18.22 -8.02
C CYS A 179 -9.32 -18.67 -8.90
N LYS A 180 -9.31 -18.32 -10.19
CA LYS A 180 -10.36 -18.72 -11.15
C LYS A 180 -10.40 -20.23 -11.38
N LEU A 181 -9.23 -20.85 -11.42
CA LEU A 181 -9.07 -22.29 -11.64
C LEU A 181 -9.16 -23.12 -10.34
N SER A 182 -9.47 -22.48 -9.21
CA SER A 182 -9.60 -23.17 -7.94
C SER A 182 -10.64 -24.28 -8.01
N THR A 183 -10.29 -25.45 -7.49
CA THR A 183 -11.17 -26.63 -7.45
C THR A 183 -12.48 -26.35 -6.70
N GLU A 184 -12.44 -25.44 -5.72
CA GLU A 184 -13.61 -25.01 -4.95
C GLU A 184 -14.64 -24.26 -5.82
N LEU A 185 -14.18 -23.58 -6.89
CA LEU A 185 -15.03 -22.81 -7.78
C LEU A 185 -15.52 -23.66 -8.97
N VAL A 186 -14.65 -24.53 -9.48
CA VAL A 186 -14.94 -25.42 -10.63
C VAL A 186 -15.84 -26.60 -10.23
N GLY A 187 -15.83 -27.01 -8.96
CA GLY A 187 -16.68 -28.09 -8.44
C GLY A 187 -18.16 -27.75 -8.30
N ILE A 188 -18.57 -26.49 -8.52
CA ILE A 188 -19.96 -26.03 -8.42
C ILE A 188 -20.51 -25.76 -9.83
N PRO A 189 -21.39 -26.62 -10.39
CA PRO A 189 -21.72 -26.63 -11.82
C PRO A 189 -22.24 -25.29 -12.38
N ASN A 190 -23.08 -24.58 -11.63
CA ASN A 190 -23.71 -23.33 -12.10
C ASN A 190 -22.87 -22.07 -11.82
N LEU A 191 -21.99 -22.11 -10.82
CA LEU A 191 -21.15 -20.97 -10.43
C LEU A 191 -19.81 -20.98 -11.19
N GLY A 192 -19.17 -22.15 -11.33
CA GLY A 192 -17.94 -22.31 -12.09
C GLY A 192 -18.10 -21.92 -13.56
N GLN A 193 -19.23 -22.29 -14.18
CA GLN A 193 -19.47 -21.98 -15.60
C GLN A 193 -19.70 -20.49 -15.84
N ALA A 194 -20.40 -19.78 -14.94
CA ALA A 194 -20.66 -18.34 -15.07
C ALA A 194 -19.45 -17.46 -14.72
N SER A 195 -18.64 -17.88 -13.75
CA SER A 195 -17.41 -17.18 -13.35
C SER A 195 -16.28 -17.33 -14.38
N ILE A 196 -16.19 -18.49 -15.06
CA ILE A 196 -15.24 -18.71 -16.16
C ILE A 196 -15.73 -17.99 -17.43
N ALA A 197 -17.02 -18.09 -17.77
CA ALA A 197 -17.54 -17.57 -19.04
C ALA A 197 -17.58 -16.04 -19.14
N ASN A 198 -17.80 -15.32 -18.04
CA ASN A 198 -17.98 -13.86 -18.08
C ASN A 198 -16.74 -13.06 -17.66
N GLY A 199 -15.66 -13.72 -17.23
CA GLY A 199 -14.44 -13.05 -16.77
C GLY A 199 -14.64 -12.03 -15.64
N LYS A 200 -15.80 -12.03 -14.98
CA LYS A 200 -16.20 -10.99 -14.02
C LYS A 200 -15.28 -11.05 -12.81
N VAL A 201 -14.66 -9.92 -12.52
CA VAL A 201 -13.98 -9.69 -11.24
C VAL A 201 -15.08 -9.53 -10.18
N GLY A 202 -15.24 -10.55 -9.33
CA GLY A 202 -16.32 -10.63 -8.35
C GLY A 202 -15.88 -10.18 -6.96
N THR A 203 -16.64 -10.56 -5.94
CA THR A 203 -16.25 -10.42 -4.53
C THR A 203 -15.78 -11.76 -3.97
N ILE A 204 -14.74 -11.75 -3.13
CA ILE A 204 -14.25 -12.92 -2.39
C ILE A 204 -14.31 -12.60 -0.90
N ASP A 205 -15.00 -13.43 -0.10
CA ASP A 205 -15.25 -13.19 1.35
C ASP A 205 -15.77 -11.77 1.66
N GLY A 206 -16.64 -11.24 0.78
CA GLY A 206 -17.23 -9.91 0.90
C GLY A 206 -16.27 -8.75 0.61
N MET A 207 -15.08 -9.03 0.08
CA MET A 207 -14.11 -8.04 -0.40
C MET A 207 -14.20 -7.89 -1.91
N ASP A 208 -14.13 -6.66 -2.41
CA ASP A 208 -14.02 -6.41 -3.84
C ASP A 208 -12.65 -6.89 -4.33
N VAL A 209 -12.63 -7.70 -5.38
CA VAL A 209 -11.40 -8.12 -6.03
C VAL A 209 -11.02 -7.10 -7.08
N ILE A 210 -9.75 -6.75 -7.15
CA ILE A 210 -9.17 -5.89 -8.18
C ILE A 210 -7.96 -6.61 -8.75
N THR A 211 -8.04 -6.93 -10.02
CA THR A 211 -6.92 -7.53 -10.75
C THR A 211 -6.01 -6.42 -11.21
N VAL A 212 -4.73 -6.54 -10.87
CA VAL A 212 -3.72 -5.54 -11.18
C VAL A 212 -2.63 -6.24 -11.99
N PRO A 213 -2.09 -5.60 -13.04
CA PRO A 213 -0.96 -6.15 -13.79
C PRO A 213 0.21 -6.51 -12.87
N ASP A 214 0.88 -7.63 -13.13
CA ASP A 214 2.00 -8.10 -12.30
C ASP A 214 3.13 -7.06 -12.21
N SER A 215 3.33 -6.26 -13.26
CA SER A 215 4.34 -5.19 -13.30
C SER A 215 4.10 -4.05 -12.31
N TYR A 216 2.87 -3.91 -11.79
CA TYR A 216 2.55 -2.86 -10.83
C TYR A 216 2.89 -3.26 -9.40
N PHE A 217 2.93 -4.56 -9.12
CA PHE A 217 3.25 -5.07 -7.79
C PHE A 217 4.77 -5.02 -7.55
N PRO A 218 5.19 -4.83 -6.29
CA PRO A 218 6.56 -5.13 -5.90
C PRO A 218 6.90 -6.58 -6.24
N ALA A 219 8.17 -6.81 -6.63
CA ALA A 219 8.63 -8.13 -7.05
C ALA A 219 8.24 -9.22 -6.04
N GLY A 220 7.62 -10.28 -6.55
CA GLY A 220 7.21 -11.45 -5.76
C GLY A 220 5.99 -11.26 -4.85
N VAL A 221 5.30 -10.10 -4.85
CA VAL A 221 4.02 -9.95 -4.15
C VAL A 221 2.89 -10.53 -5.01
N TYR A 222 2.08 -11.42 -4.43
CA TYR A 222 0.96 -12.05 -5.14
C TYR A 222 -0.35 -11.31 -4.94
N PHE A 223 -0.65 -10.91 -3.69
CA PHE A 223 -1.83 -10.12 -3.37
C PHE A 223 -1.64 -9.26 -2.11
N ILE A 224 -2.44 -8.21 -2.02
CA ILE A 224 -2.56 -7.31 -0.87
C ILE A 224 -4.03 -7.20 -0.51
N ILE A 225 -4.37 -7.44 0.77
CA ILE A 225 -5.67 -7.08 1.32
C ILE A 225 -5.50 -5.79 2.11
N LYS A 226 -6.29 -4.78 1.77
CA LYS A 226 -6.22 -3.46 2.40
C LYS A 226 -7.59 -3.04 2.90
N TYR A 227 -7.63 -2.55 4.15
CA TYR A 227 -8.72 -1.71 4.62
C TYR A 227 -8.52 -0.28 4.10
N VAL A 228 -9.51 0.29 3.41
CA VAL A 228 -9.36 1.56 2.67
C VAL A 228 -8.81 2.68 3.55
N ASP A 229 -9.25 2.81 4.80
CA ASP A 229 -8.79 3.88 5.71
C ASP A 229 -7.53 3.54 6.53
N ALA A 230 -6.78 2.49 6.18
CA ALA A 230 -5.52 2.15 6.83
C ALA A 230 -4.36 3.06 6.38
N THR A 231 -4.54 3.81 5.29
CA THR A 231 -3.50 4.65 4.68
C THR A 231 -3.94 6.09 4.52
N VAL A 232 -2.98 6.94 4.16
CA VAL A 232 -3.16 8.33 3.74
C VAL A 232 -2.40 8.52 2.44
N ASP A 233 -3.09 8.86 1.35
CA ASP A 233 -2.54 8.84 0.00
C ASP A 233 -2.74 10.18 -0.72
N PRO A 234 -2.09 11.26 -0.27
CA PRO A 234 -2.30 12.59 -0.81
C PRO A 234 -1.79 12.72 -2.25
N LEU A 235 -2.56 13.41 -3.08
CA LEU A 235 -2.15 13.88 -4.41
C LEU A 235 -2.56 15.35 -4.54
N LYS A 236 -1.58 16.24 -4.73
CA LYS A 236 -1.81 17.69 -4.85
C LYS A 236 -0.92 18.31 -5.91
N LEU A 237 -1.14 19.61 -6.17
CA LEU A 237 -0.41 20.39 -7.17
C LEU A 237 -0.38 19.73 -8.55
N LYS A 238 -1.51 19.17 -8.99
CA LYS A 238 -1.65 18.63 -10.35
C LYS A 238 -1.71 19.78 -11.35
N VAL A 239 -0.54 20.20 -11.82
CA VAL A 239 -0.41 21.17 -12.90
C VAL A 239 -0.26 20.40 -14.19
N LEU A 240 -1.19 20.62 -15.12
CA LEU A 240 -1.11 20.17 -16.50
C LEU A 240 -1.37 21.42 -17.34
N ARG A 241 -0.33 21.95 -17.96
CA ARG A 241 -0.40 23.19 -18.73
C ARG A 241 0.24 23.00 -20.09
N VAL A 242 -0.37 23.62 -21.10
CA VAL A 242 0.29 23.85 -22.38
C VAL A 242 0.57 25.34 -22.51
N GLN A 243 1.83 25.69 -22.73
CA GLN A 243 2.28 27.02 -23.07
C GLN A 243 2.37 27.15 -24.59
N LYS A 244 1.81 28.24 -25.14
CA LYS A 244 1.88 28.57 -26.57
C LYS A 244 2.98 29.61 -26.76
N ASN A 245 3.97 29.31 -27.59
CA ASN A 245 5.11 30.18 -27.92
C ASN A 245 5.80 30.78 -26.68
N PRO A 246 6.30 29.94 -25.75
CA PRO A 246 7.01 30.45 -24.58
C PRO A 246 8.34 31.09 -25.00
N LEU A 247 8.85 31.98 -24.15
CA LEU A 247 10.12 32.65 -24.41
C LEU A 247 11.25 31.63 -24.64
N GLY A 248 11.94 31.75 -25.78
CA GLY A 248 13.08 30.91 -26.13
C GLY A 248 12.77 29.62 -26.89
N ILE A 249 11.49 29.32 -27.17
CA ILE A 249 11.08 28.17 -27.99
C ILE A 249 10.00 28.63 -28.99
N ASP A 250 10.25 28.42 -30.28
CA ASP A 250 9.23 28.60 -31.32
C ASP A 250 8.36 27.34 -31.42
N GLY A 251 7.32 27.27 -30.58
CA GLY A 251 6.42 26.12 -30.55
C GLY A 251 5.53 26.02 -29.31
N ASP A 252 4.88 24.87 -29.17
CA ASP A 252 4.01 24.54 -28.03
C ASP A 252 4.80 23.74 -26.97
N VAL A 253 4.75 24.12 -25.69
CA VAL A 253 5.41 23.39 -24.59
C VAL A 253 4.37 22.81 -23.63
N GLY A 254 4.40 21.50 -23.45
CA GLY A 254 3.62 20.80 -22.43
C GLY A 254 4.40 20.70 -21.13
N GLU A 255 3.77 21.03 -20.02
CA GLU A 255 4.35 20.96 -18.68
C GLU A 255 3.42 20.22 -17.73
N CYS A 256 4.01 19.33 -16.95
CA CYS A 256 3.33 18.67 -15.85
C CYS A 256 4.17 18.72 -14.58
N ARG A 257 3.50 18.98 -13.46
CA ARG A 257 4.02 18.74 -12.11
C ARG A 257 2.91 18.12 -11.29
N PHE A 258 3.25 17.17 -10.43
CA PHE A 258 2.35 16.60 -9.46
C PHE A 258 3.13 16.20 -8.21
N TYR A 259 2.51 16.42 -7.05
CA TYR A 259 3.09 16.07 -5.77
C TYR A 259 2.24 14.99 -5.11
N HIS A 260 2.81 13.80 -4.93
CA HIS A 260 2.11 12.67 -4.34
C HIS A 260 2.91 12.06 -3.18
N ASP A 261 2.22 11.28 -2.35
CA ASP A 261 2.87 10.32 -1.46
C ASP A 261 1.84 9.27 -0.99
N SER A 262 2.30 8.33 -0.18
CA SER A 262 1.48 7.31 0.46
C SER A 262 2.06 7.00 1.83
N PHE A 263 1.20 6.81 2.83
CA PHE A 263 1.61 6.50 4.20
C PHE A 263 0.67 5.47 4.82
N VAL A 264 1.21 4.59 5.67
CA VAL A 264 0.42 3.68 6.50
C VAL A 264 0.27 4.28 7.90
N LEU A 265 -0.97 4.34 8.40
CA LEU A 265 -1.26 4.87 9.74
C LEU A 265 -0.86 3.86 10.82
N ASP A 266 -0.14 4.31 11.84
CA ASP A 266 0.40 3.41 12.89
C ASP A 266 -0.71 2.70 13.67
N ALA A 267 -1.77 3.43 14.03
CA ALA A 267 -2.93 2.87 14.71
C ALA A 267 -3.70 1.83 13.87
N LYS A 268 -3.50 1.82 12.54
CA LYS A 268 -4.20 0.94 11.59
C LYS A 268 -3.25 0.11 10.74
N VAL A 269 -2.00 -0.06 11.18
CA VAL A 269 -0.96 -0.82 10.45
C VAL A 269 -1.39 -2.27 10.18
N ASN A 270 -2.19 -2.83 11.10
CA ASN A 270 -2.79 -4.15 10.99
C ASN A 270 -3.93 -4.25 9.97
N GLY A 271 -4.36 -3.15 9.37
CA GLY A 271 -5.39 -3.10 8.33
C GLY A 271 -4.89 -3.49 6.94
N ILE A 272 -3.60 -3.81 6.79
CA ILE A 272 -2.99 -4.24 5.53
C ILE A 272 -2.36 -5.62 5.74
N TYR A 273 -2.68 -6.54 4.84
CA TYR A 273 -2.08 -7.86 4.75
C TYR A 273 -1.41 -8.04 3.39
N VAL A 274 -0.19 -8.58 3.37
CA VAL A 274 0.57 -8.86 2.15
C VAL A 274 0.92 -10.33 2.09
N TYR A 275 0.68 -10.98 0.94
CA TYR A 275 1.17 -12.31 0.66
C TYR A 275 2.16 -12.25 -0.50
N GLY A 276 3.38 -12.71 -0.26
CA GLY A 276 4.45 -12.68 -1.25
C GLY A 276 5.31 -13.93 -1.20
N ASN A 277 6.15 -14.08 -2.22
CA ASN A 277 7.14 -15.14 -2.32
C ASN A 277 8.22 -14.94 -1.26
N SER A 278 8.60 -16.01 -0.55
CA SER A 278 9.72 -16.03 0.39
C SER A 278 11.06 -15.59 -0.23
N ALA A 279 11.20 -15.59 -1.56
CA ALA A 279 12.38 -15.09 -2.25
C ALA A 279 12.44 -13.55 -2.42
N SER A 280 11.32 -12.84 -2.23
CA SER A 280 11.24 -11.39 -2.46
C SER A 280 10.53 -10.62 -1.35
N MET A 281 9.97 -11.32 -0.36
CA MET A 281 9.37 -10.76 0.84
C MET A 281 9.97 -11.46 2.06
N LEU A 282 10.33 -10.69 3.08
CA LEU A 282 10.77 -11.23 4.36
C LEU A 282 9.56 -11.76 5.14
N ASP A 283 9.68 -12.95 5.75
CA ASP A 283 8.62 -13.47 6.62
C ASP A 283 8.61 -12.75 7.97
N MET A 284 7.51 -12.91 8.72
CA MET A 284 7.36 -12.30 10.05
C MET A 284 8.52 -12.73 10.97
N PRO A 285 9.17 -11.79 11.69
CA PRO A 285 10.27 -12.14 12.59
C PRO A 285 9.82 -13.13 13.68
N VAL A 286 10.71 -14.06 14.01
CA VAL A 286 10.52 -15.01 15.09
C VAL A 286 11.07 -14.40 16.38
N VAL A 287 10.22 -14.36 17.40
CA VAL A 287 10.53 -13.82 18.72
C VAL A 287 10.53 -14.97 19.71
N SER A 288 11.61 -15.13 20.49
CA SER A 288 11.77 -16.21 21.46
C SER A 288 12.37 -15.71 22.77
N GLY A 289 12.05 -16.39 23.88
CA GLY A 289 12.41 -15.95 25.23
C GLY A 289 11.25 -15.30 25.98
N THR A 290 11.51 -14.78 27.19
CA THR A 290 10.48 -14.15 28.05
C THR A 290 10.96 -12.83 28.62
N ALA A 291 11.94 -12.87 29.53
CA ALA A 291 12.53 -11.66 30.12
C ALA A 291 13.65 -11.08 29.24
N SER A 292 14.43 -11.95 28.61
CA SER A 292 15.41 -11.61 27.58
C SER A 292 14.97 -12.26 26.28
N VAL A 293 14.67 -11.43 25.29
CA VAL A 293 14.02 -11.84 24.06
C VAL A 293 15.00 -11.78 22.90
N THR A 294 15.15 -12.89 22.19
CA THR A 294 15.90 -13.00 20.96
C THR A 294 14.99 -12.86 19.75
N VAL A 295 15.47 -12.18 18.71
CA VAL A 295 14.75 -11.97 17.47
C VAL A 295 15.55 -12.53 16.30
N ALA A 296 14.88 -13.29 15.44
CA ALA A 296 15.44 -13.76 14.19
C ALA A 296 14.51 -13.39 13.02
N CYS A 297 15.07 -12.84 11.95
CA CYS A 297 14.36 -12.60 10.70
C CYS A 297 15.26 -13.07 9.55
N ALA A 298 14.96 -14.24 8.99
CA ALA A 298 15.77 -14.82 7.93
C ALA A 298 15.81 -13.88 6.70
N GLY A 299 17.00 -13.64 6.16
CA GLY A 299 17.21 -12.78 4.99
C GLY A 299 17.20 -11.27 5.27
N ALA A 300 16.87 -10.82 6.48
CA ALA A 300 16.90 -9.40 6.83
C ALA A 300 18.35 -8.90 6.96
N THR A 301 18.66 -7.74 6.40
CA THR A 301 19.93 -7.04 6.61
C THR A 301 19.88 -6.10 7.81
N ALA A 302 18.67 -5.69 8.20
CA ALA A 302 18.43 -4.87 9.39
C ALA A 302 17.15 -5.34 10.07
N ILE A 303 17.16 -5.33 11.40
CA ILE A 303 16.00 -5.61 12.24
C ILE A 303 15.83 -4.41 13.17
N ARG A 304 14.62 -3.83 13.21
CA ARG A 304 14.29 -2.72 14.10
C ARG A 304 13.12 -3.07 15.01
N TYR A 305 13.19 -2.61 16.25
CA TYR A 305 12.21 -2.92 17.27
C TYR A 305 11.88 -1.74 18.17
N THR A 306 10.73 -1.81 18.83
CA THR A 306 10.26 -0.89 19.88
C THR A 306 9.80 -1.71 21.08
N THR A 307 9.92 -1.17 22.30
CA THR A 307 9.49 -1.84 23.56
C THR A 307 8.27 -1.18 24.21
N ASP A 308 7.80 -0.08 23.62
CA ASP A 308 6.67 0.73 24.06
C ASP A 308 5.37 0.39 23.31
N GLY A 309 5.40 -0.59 22.39
CA GLY A 309 4.27 -0.96 21.54
C GLY A 309 4.02 -0.05 20.33
N THR A 310 4.87 0.97 20.10
CA THR A 310 4.77 1.83 18.91
C THR A 310 5.19 1.07 17.64
N ASN A 311 4.80 1.56 16.46
CA ASN A 311 5.14 0.90 15.20
C ASN A 311 6.64 1.02 14.91
N PRO A 312 7.41 -0.09 14.86
CA PRO A 312 8.86 -0.01 14.67
C PRO A 312 9.28 0.49 13.29
N LYS A 313 8.37 0.50 12.30
CA LYS A 313 8.64 0.96 10.93
C LYS A 313 8.74 2.49 10.79
N THR A 314 8.09 3.21 11.70
CA THR A 314 7.86 4.66 11.61
C THR A 314 8.23 5.40 12.90
N SER A 315 8.23 4.71 14.04
CA SER A 315 8.51 5.32 15.34
C SER A 315 9.95 5.82 15.46
N GLU A 316 10.11 7.01 16.05
CA GLU A 316 11.40 7.57 16.43
C GLU A 316 12.09 6.77 17.54
N THR A 317 11.31 6.05 18.38
CA THR A 317 11.84 5.20 19.46
C THR A 317 12.37 3.86 18.95
N ALA A 318 12.26 3.56 17.65
CA ALA A 318 12.68 2.30 17.07
C ALA A 318 14.22 2.12 17.13
N ALA A 319 14.67 1.14 17.90
CA ALA A 319 16.08 0.77 18.03
C ALA A 319 16.48 -0.28 16.98
N THR A 320 17.78 -0.36 16.68
CA THR A 320 18.34 -1.42 15.83
C THR A 320 18.70 -2.63 16.69
N TYR A 321 18.23 -3.81 16.29
CA TYR A 321 18.51 -5.06 17.01
C TYR A 321 19.96 -5.49 16.80
N ALA A 322 20.72 -5.61 17.89
CA ALA A 322 22.10 -6.10 17.89
C ALA A 322 22.32 -7.28 18.85
N SER A 323 21.50 -7.39 19.90
CA SER A 323 21.55 -8.44 20.91
C SER A 323 20.17 -8.67 21.52
N ALA A 324 20.04 -9.70 22.36
CA ALA A 324 18.81 -9.97 23.08
C ALA A 324 18.29 -8.72 23.84
N VAL A 325 16.98 -8.51 23.78
CA VAL A 325 16.30 -7.33 24.36
C VAL A 325 15.72 -7.72 25.71
N ALA A 326 16.10 -7.00 26.76
CA ALA A 326 15.48 -7.16 28.07
C ALA A 326 14.12 -6.44 28.11
N LEU A 327 13.07 -7.14 28.52
CA LEU A 327 11.72 -6.58 28.67
C LEU A 327 11.29 -6.64 30.13
N SER A 328 10.73 -5.55 30.64
CA SER A 328 10.00 -5.52 31.91
C SER A 328 8.58 -6.06 31.73
N VAL A 329 7.96 -6.53 32.82
CA VAL A 329 6.56 -6.98 32.80
C VAL A 329 5.66 -5.83 32.34
N GLY A 330 4.76 -6.12 31.40
CA GLY A 330 3.86 -5.14 30.79
C GLY A 330 4.41 -4.44 29.54
N GLN A 331 5.69 -4.60 29.21
CA GLN A 331 6.25 -4.05 27.97
C GLN A 331 5.87 -4.89 26.74
N THR A 332 5.63 -4.20 25.63
CA THR A 332 5.29 -4.81 24.34
C THR A 332 6.41 -4.55 23.35
N LEU A 333 7.10 -5.62 22.98
CA LEU A 333 8.08 -5.64 21.90
C LEU A 333 7.33 -5.71 20.56
N ARG A 334 7.60 -4.78 19.65
CA ARG A 334 7.21 -4.89 18.24
C ARG A 334 8.43 -4.84 17.37
N VAL A 335 8.52 -5.71 16.37
CA VAL A 335 9.72 -5.87 15.57
C VAL A 335 9.42 -6.18 14.10
N TYR A 336 10.25 -5.66 13.21
CA TYR A 336 10.22 -6.00 11.78
C TYR A 336 11.65 -6.12 11.24
N GLY A 337 11.80 -6.89 10.16
CA GLY A 337 13.02 -6.99 9.36
C GLY A 337 12.89 -6.26 8.03
N SER A 338 13.99 -5.70 7.56
CA SER A 338 14.14 -5.09 6.24
C SER A 338 15.42 -5.57 5.56
N GLY A 339 15.41 -5.52 4.22
CA GLY A 339 16.52 -5.93 3.38
C GLY A 339 16.47 -5.26 2.03
N ALA A 340 17.62 -4.89 1.46
CA ALA A 340 17.67 -4.32 0.12
C ALA A 340 17.15 -5.36 -0.90
N GLY A 341 16.24 -4.94 -1.78
CA GLY A 341 15.62 -5.82 -2.78
C GLY A 341 14.48 -6.71 -2.26
N TYR A 342 14.14 -6.62 -0.96
CA TYR A 342 13.01 -7.34 -0.37
C TYR A 342 11.89 -6.39 0.04
N VAL A 343 10.64 -6.88 -0.05
CA VAL A 343 9.53 -6.30 0.69
C VAL A 343 9.74 -6.56 2.18
N SER A 344 9.63 -5.50 2.99
CA SER A 344 9.82 -5.55 4.44
C SER A 344 8.86 -6.54 5.11
N SER A 345 9.30 -7.16 6.20
CA SER A 345 8.49 -8.15 6.89
C SER A 345 7.21 -7.54 7.49
N PRO A 346 6.19 -8.37 7.79
CA PRO A 346 5.15 -8.02 8.76
C PRO A 346 5.74 -7.69 10.13
N ILE A 347 4.92 -7.11 11.01
CA ILE A 347 5.31 -6.77 12.38
C ILE A 347 5.01 -7.96 13.29
N ALA A 348 6.04 -8.49 13.96
CA ALA A 348 5.87 -9.41 15.07
C ALA A 348 5.64 -8.62 16.36
N GLU A 349 4.80 -9.13 17.25
CA GLU A 349 4.43 -8.50 18.50
C GLU A 349 4.52 -9.52 19.64
N PHE A 350 5.16 -9.11 20.73
CA PHE A 350 5.31 -9.91 21.94
C PHE A 350 5.16 -9.03 23.17
N THR A 351 4.20 -9.35 24.04
CA THR A 351 4.01 -8.65 25.32
C THR A 351 4.46 -9.56 26.45
N ARG A 352 5.37 -9.06 27.30
CA ARG A 352 5.76 -9.78 28.50
C ARG A 352 4.67 -9.67 29.56
N THR A 353 4.01 -10.78 29.87
CA THR A 353 2.91 -10.83 30.85
C THR A 353 3.35 -11.27 32.25
N VAL A 354 4.48 -11.97 32.38
CA VAL A 354 5.07 -12.47 33.65
C VAL A 354 6.59 -12.32 33.69
#